data_AF-L7LPS9-F1
#
_entry.id   AF-L7LPS9-F1
#
_cell.length_a   1.000
_cell.length_b   1.000
_cell.length_c   1.000
_cell.angle_alpha   90.00
_cell.angle_beta   90.00
_cell.angle_gamma   90.00
#
_symmetry.space_group_name_H-M   'P 1'
#
loop_
_entity.id
_entity.type
_entity.pdbx_description
1 polymer ?
#
loop_
_entity_poly.entity_id
_entity_poly.type
_entity_poly.pdbx_seq_one_letter_code
_entity_poly.pdbx_strand_id
1 'polypeptide(L)'
;MDIISAYRELGSYRAAAEVCGTTHKTVKRVVDRFEADDQPPDRKERARNYDAVAELVAERVERSHGRITAKRLLPVARAAGYEGSARNFRRLVAQEKTQWRRDHHRGRRPAVWAPGDYLVIDWAVIGGLHMFCAVVAFSRWRFVRFATNETATTTLGFIAEALEEIGGVPNKVLADRMG
;
A
#
# COMPACT_ATOMS: atom_id res chain seq x y z
N MET A 1 1.71 -30.51 4.55
CA MET A 1 1.24 -31.79 3.98
C MET A 1 -0.23 -31.95 4.31
N ASP A 2 -1.09 -32.28 3.34
CA ASP A 2 -2.51 -32.53 3.59
C ASP A 2 -2.73 -33.91 4.25
N ILE A 3 -3.84 -34.07 4.98
CA ILE A 3 -4.20 -35.26 5.75
C ILE A 3 -4.27 -36.51 4.86
N ILE A 4 -4.82 -36.40 3.65
CA ILE A 4 -4.97 -37.55 2.74
C ILE A 4 -3.59 -38.01 2.24
N SER A 5 -2.73 -37.06 1.86
CA SER A 5 -1.37 -37.36 1.42
C SER A 5 -0.54 -37.98 2.55
N ALA A 6 -0.65 -37.44 3.77
CA ALA A 6 0.05 -37.98 4.93
C ALA A 6 -0.38 -39.42 5.26
N TYR A 7 -1.67 -39.74 5.14
CA TYR A 7 -2.15 -41.10 5.33
C TYR A 7 -1.65 -42.06 4.23
N ARG A 8 -1.69 -41.64 2.96
CA ARG A 8 -1.21 -42.47 1.84
C ARG A 8 0.28 -42.81 1.94
N GLU A 9 1.09 -41.89 2.45
CA GLU A 9 2.54 -42.09 2.62
C GLU A 9 2.88 -42.93 3.85
N LEU A 10 2.18 -42.71 4.98
CA LEU A 10 2.52 -43.34 6.26
C LEU A 10 1.72 -44.61 6.56
N GLY A 11 0.61 -44.85 5.87
CA GLY A 11 -0.25 -46.03 6.05
C GLY A 11 -0.91 -46.17 7.42
N SER A 12 -0.86 -45.14 8.28
CA SER A 12 -1.34 -45.19 9.65
C SER A 12 -2.05 -43.90 10.04
N TYR A 13 -3.26 -44.02 10.58
CA TYR A 13 -4.03 -42.87 11.08
C TYR A 13 -3.34 -42.13 12.23
N ARG A 14 -2.55 -42.82 13.06
CA ARG A 14 -1.83 -42.18 14.18
C ARG A 14 -0.58 -41.44 13.70
N ALA A 15 0.20 -42.06 12.81
CA ALA A 15 1.39 -41.43 12.24
C ALA A 15 1.01 -40.18 11.42
N ALA A 16 -0.03 -40.27 10.59
CA ALA A 16 -0.53 -39.11 9.85
C ALA A 16 -1.08 -38.01 10.77
N ALA A 17 -1.69 -38.37 11.90
CA ALA A 17 -2.19 -37.40 12.86
C ALA A 17 -1.08 -36.60 13.55
N GLU A 18 0.04 -37.25 13.90
CA GLU A 18 1.21 -36.58 14.46
C GLU A 18 1.83 -35.58 13.47
N VAL A 19 2.00 -36.00 12.20
CA VAL A 19 2.56 -35.13 11.14
C VAL A 19 1.63 -33.97 10.82
N CYS A 20 0.31 -34.18 10.81
CA CYS A 20 -0.67 -33.14 10.52
C CYS A 20 -1.12 -32.32 11.74
N GLY A 21 -0.61 -32.61 12.95
CA GLY A 21 -0.99 -31.91 14.18
C GLY A 21 -2.48 -32.02 14.52
N THR A 22 -3.09 -33.19 14.27
CA THR A 22 -4.51 -33.44 14.54
C THR A 22 -4.71 -34.76 15.30
N THR A 23 -5.95 -35.26 15.40
CA THR A 23 -6.25 -36.55 16.04
C THR A 23 -6.40 -37.66 15.00
N HIS A 24 -6.00 -38.88 15.34
CA HIS A 24 -6.19 -40.05 14.46
C HIS A 24 -7.67 -40.31 14.11
N LYS A 25 -8.62 -39.90 14.97
CA LYS A 25 -10.06 -39.94 14.66
C LYS A 25 -10.44 -38.94 13.57
N THR A 26 -9.82 -37.75 13.58
CA THR A 26 -9.99 -36.75 12.51
C THR A 26 -9.43 -37.30 11.20
N VAL A 27 -8.21 -37.87 11.22
CA VAL A 27 -7.60 -38.47 10.03
C VAL A 27 -8.48 -39.57 9.45
N LYS A 28 -8.88 -40.54 10.29
CA LYS A 28 -9.79 -41.62 9.86
C LYS A 28 -11.07 -41.07 9.22
N ARG A 29 -11.76 -40.13 9.87
CA ARG A 29 -12.97 -39.51 9.33
C ARG A 29 -12.75 -38.81 7.98
N VAL A 30 -11.60 -38.18 7.76
CA VAL A 30 -11.27 -37.50 6.50
C VAL A 30 -10.96 -38.52 5.41
N VAL A 31 -10.21 -39.57 5.72
CA VAL A 31 -9.88 -40.66 4.78
C VAL A 31 -11.13 -41.45 4.40
N ASP A 32 -11.92 -41.93 5.36
CA ASP A 32 -13.15 -42.70 5.10
C ASP A 32 -14.12 -41.90 4.21
N ARG A 33 -14.21 -40.58 4.45
CA ARG A 33 -15.03 -39.68 3.63
C ARG A 33 -14.50 -39.50 2.22
N PHE A 34 -13.18 -39.36 2.08
CA PHE A 34 -12.52 -39.24 0.78
C PHE A 34 -12.64 -40.53 -0.04
N GLU A 35 -12.51 -41.70 0.60
CA GLU A 35 -12.68 -43.01 -0.04
C GLU A 35 -14.14 -43.28 -0.43
N ALA A 36 -15.11 -42.73 0.31
CA ALA A 36 -16.53 -42.78 -0.02
C ALA A 36 -16.95 -41.80 -1.15
N ASP A 37 -16.02 -41.02 -1.70
CA ASP A 37 -16.26 -39.92 -2.65
C ASP A 37 -17.32 -38.90 -2.16
N ASP A 38 -17.49 -38.82 -0.83
CA ASP A 38 -18.46 -37.96 -0.14
C ASP A 38 -17.82 -36.59 0.12
N GLN A 39 -17.57 -35.83 -0.95
CA GLN A 39 -17.02 -34.49 -0.82
C GLN A 39 -17.96 -33.61 0.02
N PRO A 40 -17.44 -32.90 1.04
CA PRO A 40 -18.27 -31.99 1.80
C PRO A 40 -18.92 -30.99 0.84
N PRO A 41 -20.23 -30.70 1.00
CA PRO A 41 -20.88 -29.73 0.15
C PRO A 41 -20.12 -28.41 0.25
N ASP A 42 -19.97 -27.74 -0.90
CA ASP A 42 -19.30 -26.45 -0.96
C ASP A 42 -19.82 -25.56 0.17
N ARG A 43 -18.88 -25.01 0.94
CA ARG A 43 -19.20 -24.12 2.03
C ARG A 43 -19.84 -22.87 1.42
N LYS A 44 -21.17 -22.85 1.35
CA LYS A 44 -21.93 -21.67 0.97
C LYS A 44 -21.52 -20.54 1.90
N GLU A 45 -20.93 -19.48 1.35
CA GLU A 45 -20.69 -18.27 2.13
C GLU A 45 -22.04 -17.81 2.67
N ARG A 46 -22.13 -17.71 4.00
CA ARG A 46 -23.35 -17.21 4.63
C ARG A 46 -23.49 -15.75 4.22
N ALA A 47 -24.63 -15.42 3.60
CA ALA A 47 -24.98 -14.04 3.30
C ALA A 47 -24.80 -13.20 4.57
N ARG A 48 -23.98 -12.16 4.47
CA ARG A 48 -23.74 -11.24 5.56
C ARG A 48 -24.88 -10.24 5.58
N ASN A 49 -25.22 -9.79 6.77
CA ASN A 49 -26.32 -8.84 6.99
C ASN A 49 -26.16 -7.48 6.30
N TYR A 50 -24.99 -7.20 5.71
CA TYR A 50 -24.66 -5.96 5.04
C TYR A 50 -24.43 -6.13 3.53
N ASP A 51 -24.62 -7.33 2.97
CA ASP A 51 -24.37 -7.61 1.56
C ASP A 51 -25.22 -6.70 0.65
N ALA A 52 -26.47 -6.43 1.05
CA ALA A 52 -27.38 -5.53 0.33
C ALA A 52 -26.89 -4.08 0.20
N VAL A 53 -25.92 -3.65 1.04
CA VAL A 53 -25.38 -2.27 1.01
C VAL A 53 -23.87 -2.21 0.80
N ALA A 54 -23.22 -3.34 0.52
CA ALA A 54 -21.77 -3.38 0.32
C ALA A 54 -21.35 -2.52 -0.89
N GLU A 55 -22.05 -2.65 -2.00
CA GLU A 55 -21.78 -1.90 -3.24
C GLU A 55 -21.98 -0.38 -3.05
N LEU A 56 -23.08 0.02 -2.39
CA LEU A 56 -23.33 1.41 -2.01
C LEU A 56 -22.17 2.01 -1.20
N VAL A 57 -21.64 1.23 -0.24
CA VAL A 57 -20.51 1.69 0.58
C VAL A 57 -19.24 1.82 -0.26
N ALA A 58 -18.94 0.84 -1.12
CA ALA A 58 -17.79 0.87 -2.01
C ALA A 58 -17.82 2.10 -2.93
N GLU A 59 -18.95 2.36 -3.62
CA GLU A 59 -19.13 3.53 -4.50
C GLU A 59 -18.89 4.85 -3.75
N ARG A 60 -19.43 4.98 -2.54
CA ARG A 60 -19.30 6.20 -1.74
C ARG A 60 -17.89 6.38 -1.16
N VAL A 61 -17.20 5.29 -0.84
CA VAL A 61 -15.79 5.32 -0.44
C VAL A 61 -14.95 5.83 -1.60
N GLU A 62 -15.15 5.29 -2.81
CA GLU A 62 -14.45 5.71 -4.03
C GLU A 62 -14.66 7.20 -4.32
N ARG A 63 -15.92 7.65 -4.43
CA ARG A 63 -16.27 9.05 -4.70
C ARG A 63 -15.74 10.05 -3.68
N SER A 64 -15.46 9.60 -2.46
CA SER A 64 -14.92 10.44 -1.40
C SER A 64 -13.41 10.33 -1.24
N HIS A 65 -12.73 9.58 -2.11
CA HIS A 65 -11.32 9.23 -1.98
C HIS A 65 -10.99 8.68 -0.58
N GLY A 66 -11.83 7.79 -0.08
CA GLY A 66 -11.69 7.17 1.24
C GLY A 66 -11.99 8.08 2.45
N ARG A 67 -12.47 9.31 2.25
CA ARG A 67 -12.67 10.28 3.34
C ARG A 67 -14.02 10.16 4.04
N ILE A 68 -15.06 9.65 3.38
CA ILE A 68 -16.42 9.59 3.96
C ILE A 68 -16.48 8.79 5.26
N THR A 69 -17.23 9.25 6.27
CA THR A 69 -17.33 8.53 7.55
C THR A 69 -18.51 7.57 7.59
N ALA A 70 -18.38 6.47 8.32
CA ALA A 70 -19.48 5.53 8.56
C ALA A 70 -20.70 6.22 9.20
N LYS A 71 -20.48 7.24 10.04
CA LYS A 71 -21.54 8.07 10.62
C LYS A 71 -22.40 8.76 9.56
N ARG A 72 -21.77 9.31 8.51
CA ARG A 72 -22.46 9.96 7.38
C ARG A 72 -23.11 8.95 6.44
N LEU A 73 -22.52 7.76 6.31
CA LEU A 73 -23.05 6.70 5.43
C LEU A 73 -24.22 5.92 6.03
N LEU A 74 -24.30 5.79 7.35
CA LEU A 74 -25.30 4.94 8.00
C LEU A 74 -26.76 5.35 7.68
N PRO A 75 -27.14 6.65 7.65
CA PRO A 75 -28.48 7.04 7.24
C PRO A 75 -28.80 6.65 5.78
N VAL A 76 -27.82 6.77 4.88
CA VAL A 76 -27.97 6.40 3.46
C VAL A 76 -28.14 4.88 3.33
N ALA A 77 -27.34 4.11 4.05
CA ALA A 77 -27.46 2.65 4.06
C ALA A 77 -28.81 2.18 4.64
N ARG A 78 -29.30 2.84 5.70
CA ARG A 78 -30.63 2.55 6.27
C ARG A 78 -31.75 2.85 5.27
N ALA A 79 -31.67 3.97 4.56
CA ALA A 79 -32.62 4.29 3.49
C ALA A 79 -32.57 3.25 2.35
N ALA A 80 -31.43 2.58 2.15
CA ALA A 80 -31.25 1.49 1.20
C ALA A 80 -31.57 0.08 1.79
N GLY A 81 -32.21 0.00 2.97
CA GLY A 81 -32.65 -1.27 3.56
C GLY A 81 -31.65 -1.95 4.52
N TYR A 82 -30.60 -1.26 4.98
CA TYR A 82 -29.71 -1.81 5.99
C TYR A 82 -30.34 -1.81 7.39
N GLU A 83 -30.66 -3.01 7.90
CA GLU A 83 -31.27 -3.22 9.22
C GLU A 83 -30.26 -3.66 10.30
N GLY A 84 -29.00 -3.85 9.93
CA GLY A 84 -27.96 -4.32 10.85
C GLY A 84 -27.48 -3.28 11.88
N SER A 85 -26.65 -3.72 12.82
CA SER A 85 -26.09 -2.84 13.85
C SER A 85 -25.12 -1.81 13.26
N ALA A 86 -25.03 -0.63 13.90
CA ALA A 86 -24.04 0.39 13.54
C ALA A 86 -22.59 -0.09 13.72
N ARG A 87 -22.34 -1.07 14.60
CA ARG A 87 -21.02 -1.69 14.77
C ARG A 87 -20.61 -2.49 13.53
N ASN A 88 -21.50 -3.35 13.02
CA ASN A 88 -21.22 -4.12 11.80
C ASN A 88 -21.04 -3.20 10.60
N PHE A 89 -21.86 -2.16 10.49
CA PHE A 89 -21.72 -1.17 9.42
C PHE A 89 -20.37 -0.46 9.42
N ARG A 90 -19.87 -0.06 10.61
CA ARG A 90 -18.53 0.52 10.74
C ARG A 90 -17.43 -0.44 10.29
N ARG A 91 -17.59 -1.75 10.51
CA ARG A 91 -16.62 -2.76 10.05
C ARG A 91 -16.61 -2.87 8.53
N LEU A 92 -17.79 -2.90 7.88
CA LEU A 92 -17.90 -2.87 6.43
C LEU A 92 -17.19 -1.63 5.85
N VAL A 93 -17.52 -0.44 6.34
CA VAL A 93 -16.88 0.81 5.85
C VAL A 93 -15.37 0.81 6.07
N ALA A 94 -14.87 0.27 7.19
CA ALA A 94 -13.45 0.17 7.45
C ALA A 94 -12.74 -0.82 6.50
N GLN A 95 -13.40 -1.92 6.15
CA GLN A 95 -12.91 -2.90 5.19
C GLN A 95 -12.81 -2.28 3.80
N GLU A 96 -13.90 -1.65 3.30
CA GLU A 96 -13.92 -0.99 1.99
C GLU A 96 -12.86 0.11 1.89
N LYS A 97 -12.71 0.95 2.92
CA LYS A 97 -11.62 1.94 2.96
C LYS A 97 -10.23 1.33 2.95
N THR A 98 -10.07 0.14 3.52
CA THR A 98 -8.77 -0.55 3.52
C THR A 98 -8.43 -1.08 2.13
N GLN A 99 -9.42 -1.63 1.42
CA GLN A 99 -9.24 -2.04 0.02
C GLN A 99 -8.93 -0.83 -0.86
N TRP A 100 -9.74 0.23 -0.76
CA TRP A 100 -9.48 1.47 -1.49
C TRP A 100 -8.06 2.00 -1.27
N ARG A 101 -7.58 2.02 -0.02
CA ARG A 101 -6.20 2.47 0.29
C ARG A 101 -5.11 1.56 -0.26
N ARG A 102 -5.35 0.26 -0.44
CA ARG A 102 -4.37 -0.64 -1.04
C ARG A 102 -4.15 -0.29 -2.51
N ASP A 103 -5.23 0.02 -3.22
CA ASP A 103 -5.16 0.34 -4.64
C ASP A 103 -4.80 1.81 -4.89
N HIS A 104 -5.07 2.69 -3.93
CA HIS A 104 -4.82 4.13 -4.01
C HIS A 104 -3.73 4.61 -3.04
N HIS A 105 -2.81 3.73 -2.65
CA HIS A 105 -1.67 4.14 -1.84
C HIS A 105 -0.84 5.15 -2.63
N ARG A 106 -0.52 6.30 -2.02
CA ARG A 106 0.49 7.20 -2.57
C ARG A 106 1.82 6.43 -2.55
N GLY A 107 2.28 6.00 -3.72
CA GLY A 107 3.54 5.29 -3.89
C GLY A 107 4.72 6.17 -3.49
N ARG A 108 5.08 6.21 -2.21
CA ARG A 108 6.36 6.74 -1.78
C ARG A 108 7.39 5.65 -2.01
N ARG A 109 8.03 5.63 -3.17
CA ARG A 109 9.29 4.91 -3.35
C ARG A 109 10.40 5.76 -2.74
N PRO A 110 11.09 5.30 -1.69
CA PRO A 110 12.27 5.99 -1.20
C PRO A 110 13.27 6.11 -2.35
N ALA A 111 13.77 7.31 -2.61
CA ALA A 111 14.84 7.48 -3.57
C ALA A 111 16.12 6.86 -3.00
N VAL A 112 16.72 5.94 -3.74
CA VAL A 112 18.00 5.31 -3.41
C VAL A 112 19.05 5.99 -4.28
N TRP A 113 20.06 6.59 -3.65
CA TRP A 113 21.08 7.38 -4.32
C TRP A 113 22.42 6.65 -4.29
N ALA A 114 23.12 6.60 -5.42
CA ALA A 114 24.52 6.21 -5.46
C ALA A 114 25.44 7.44 -5.34
N PRO A 115 26.67 7.29 -4.79
CA PRO A 115 27.66 8.36 -4.79
C PRO A 115 27.86 8.93 -6.21
N GLY A 116 27.84 10.25 -6.35
CA GLY A 116 28.05 10.93 -7.64
C GLY A 116 26.90 10.81 -8.65
N ASP A 117 25.79 10.15 -8.34
CA ASP A 117 24.74 9.92 -9.35
C ASP A 117 23.85 11.16 -9.56
N TYR A 118 23.50 11.87 -8.48
CA TYR A 118 22.56 12.99 -8.54
C TYR A 118 23.04 14.22 -7.77
N LEU A 119 23.02 15.36 -8.47
CA LEU A 119 22.89 16.70 -7.87
C LEU A 119 21.42 17.11 -7.93
N VAL A 120 20.77 17.32 -6.80
CA VAL A 120 19.39 17.80 -6.74
C VAL A 120 19.40 19.30 -6.54
N ILE A 121 18.74 20.04 -7.41
CA ILE A 121 18.66 21.50 -7.33
C ILE A 121 17.23 21.96 -7.08
N ASP A 122 17.10 23.07 -6.37
CA ASP A 122 15.82 23.72 -6.10
C ASP A 122 16.01 25.22 -5.87
N TRP A 123 14.92 25.96 -6.03
CA TRP A 123 14.83 27.38 -5.69
C TRP A 123 13.79 27.62 -4.60
N ALA A 124 14.06 28.59 -3.73
CA ALA A 124 13.09 29.07 -2.76
C ALA A 124 13.14 30.59 -2.67
N VAL A 125 12.01 31.21 -2.33
CA VAL A 125 11.95 32.67 -2.09
C VAL A 125 11.85 32.93 -0.59
N ILE A 126 12.79 33.70 -0.06
CA ILE A 126 12.84 34.09 1.36
C ILE A 126 12.88 35.62 1.42
N GLY A 127 11.79 36.24 1.89
CA GLY A 127 11.73 37.70 2.04
C GLY A 127 11.94 38.47 0.74
N GLY A 128 11.57 37.90 -0.42
CA GLY A 128 11.77 38.51 -1.74
C GLY A 128 13.14 38.24 -2.37
N LEU A 129 14.03 37.52 -1.68
CA LEU A 129 15.30 37.05 -2.23
C LEU A 129 15.17 35.61 -2.71
N HIS A 130 15.72 35.31 -3.89
CA HIS A 130 15.72 33.97 -4.45
C HIS A 130 16.95 33.22 -3.93
N MET A 131 16.74 32.05 -3.34
CA MET A 131 17.75 31.17 -2.79
C MET A 131 17.85 29.92 -3.66
N PHE A 132 18.97 29.76 -4.33
CA PHE A 132 19.33 28.53 -5.03
C PHE A 132 19.96 27.55 -4.05
N CYS A 133 19.55 26.28 -4.10
CA CYS A 133 20.12 25.20 -3.32
C CYS A 133 20.47 24.04 -4.23
N ALA A 134 21.70 23.52 -4.11
CA ALA A 134 22.13 22.28 -4.75
C ALA A 134 22.59 21.27 -3.70
N VAL A 135 22.17 20.02 -3.84
CA VAL A 135 22.43 18.94 -2.88
C VAL A 135 22.97 17.72 -3.59
N VAL A 136 24.17 17.26 -3.23
CA VAL A 136 24.63 15.94 -3.64
C VAL A 136 23.80 14.89 -2.91
N ALA A 137 23.00 14.13 -3.65
CA ALA A 137 21.91 13.34 -3.07
C ALA A 137 22.40 12.30 -2.05
N PHE A 138 23.55 11.68 -2.33
CA PHE A 138 24.19 10.66 -1.48
C PHE A 138 24.82 11.25 -0.21
N SER A 139 25.75 12.20 -0.34
CA SER A 139 26.52 12.74 0.80
C SER A 139 25.77 13.82 1.58
N ARG A 140 24.68 14.36 1.02
CA ARG A 140 23.95 15.52 1.55
C ARG A 140 24.81 16.79 1.67
N TRP A 141 25.93 16.85 0.96
CA TRP A 141 26.68 18.09 0.79
C TRP A 141 25.77 19.13 0.11
N ARG A 142 25.87 20.39 0.54
CA ARG A 142 24.96 21.47 0.16
C ARG A 142 25.73 22.68 -0.33
N PHE A 143 25.25 23.24 -1.41
CA PHE A 143 25.68 24.52 -1.97
C PHE A 143 24.47 25.46 -1.98
N VAL A 144 24.68 26.70 -1.55
CA VAL A 144 23.61 27.71 -1.50
C VAL A 144 24.14 29.02 -2.08
N ARG A 145 23.31 29.66 -2.90
CA ARG A 145 23.53 31.01 -3.44
C ARG A 145 22.24 31.81 -3.40
N PHE A 146 22.38 33.13 -3.38
CA PHE A 146 21.25 34.05 -3.45
C PHE A 146 21.30 34.84 -4.76
N ALA A 147 20.13 35.11 -5.32
CA ALA A 147 19.95 35.92 -6.51
C ALA A 147 18.68 36.75 -6.44
N THR A 148 18.56 37.70 -7.36
CA THR A 148 17.37 38.53 -7.55
C THR A 148 16.40 37.95 -8.59
N ASN A 149 16.73 36.82 -9.22
CA ASN A 149 15.92 36.16 -10.23
C ASN A 149 16.27 34.66 -10.34
N GLU A 150 15.39 33.89 -10.97
CA GLU A 150 15.53 32.44 -11.22
C GLU A 150 15.73 32.16 -12.72
N THR A 151 16.39 33.07 -13.45
CA THR A 151 16.59 32.87 -14.90
C THR A 151 17.46 31.65 -15.18
N ALA A 152 17.34 31.08 -16.39
CA ALA A 152 18.16 29.97 -16.83
C ALA A 152 19.66 30.30 -16.74
N THR A 153 20.07 31.51 -17.13
CA THR A 153 21.46 31.97 -17.05
C THR A 153 21.99 31.96 -15.62
N THR A 154 21.23 32.53 -14.68
CA THR A 154 21.61 32.53 -13.26
C THR A 154 21.70 31.11 -12.70
N THR A 155 20.71 30.27 -13.01
CA THR A 155 20.68 28.87 -12.58
C THR A 155 21.88 28.08 -13.11
N LEU A 156 22.20 28.20 -14.41
CA LEU A 156 23.35 27.53 -15.01
C LEU A 156 24.68 28.02 -14.42
N GLY A 157 24.80 29.31 -14.12
CA GLY A 157 25.96 29.87 -13.42
C GLY A 157 26.17 29.25 -12.05
N PHE A 158 25.10 29.16 -11.24
CA PHE A 158 25.18 28.54 -9.91
C PHE A 158 25.41 27.03 -9.96
N ILE A 159 24.91 26.33 -10.98
CA ILE A 159 25.27 24.93 -11.21
C ILE A 159 26.76 24.82 -11.48
N ALA A 160 27.33 25.66 -12.37
CA ALA A 160 28.76 25.63 -12.67
C ALA A 160 29.62 25.85 -11.42
N GLU A 161 29.30 26.87 -10.61
CA GLU A 161 29.97 27.10 -9.32
C GLU A 161 29.87 25.89 -8.38
N ALA A 162 28.69 25.27 -8.29
CA ALA A 162 28.50 24.09 -7.45
C ALA A 162 29.37 22.91 -7.90
N LEU A 163 29.51 22.70 -9.22
CA LEU A 163 30.36 21.64 -9.77
C LEU A 163 31.85 21.89 -9.49
N GLU A 164 32.29 23.14 -9.57
CA GLU A 164 33.65 23.53 -9.21
C GLU A 164 33.93 23.29 -7.71
N GLU A 165 33.02 23.70 -6.83
CA GLU A 165 33.18 23.52 -5.37
C GLU A 165 33.14 22.04 -4.93
N ILE A 166 32.30 21.22 -5.56
CA ILE A 166 32.27 19.77 -5.27
C ILE A 166 33.57 19.09 -5.73
N GLY A 167 34.28 19.69 -6.71
CA GLY A 167 35.49 19.12 -7.30
C GLY A 167 35.20 17.92 -8.22
N GLY A 168 33.99 17.84 -8.77
CA GLY A 168 33.56 16.74 -9.61
C GLY A 168 32.18 16.97 -10.24
N VAL A 169 31.84 16.16 -11.23
CA VAL A 169 30.59 16.29 -12.00
C VAL A 169 29.68 15.09 -11.74
N PRO A 170 28.53 15.27 -11.07
CA PRO A 170 27.54 14.20 -10.90
C PRO A 170 26.93 13.78 -12.24
N ASN A 171 26.51 12.51 -12.34
CA ASN A 171 25.97 11.95 -13.59
C ASN A 171 24.71 12.69 -14.08
N LYS A 172 23.88 13.18 -13.15
CA LYS A 172 22.61 13.84 -13.44
C LYS A 172 22.38 15.02 -12.52
N VAL A 173 21.77 16.06 -13.08
CA VAL A 173 21.15 17.14 -12.31
C VAL A 173 19.64 16.91 -12.31
N LEU A 174 19.04 16.79 -11.12
CA LEU A 174 17.61 16.63 -10.92
C LEU A 174 17.01 17.94 -10.43
N ALA A 175 16.04 18.45 -11.18
CA ALA A 175 15.26 19.63 -10.82
C ALA A 175 13.77 19.30 -10.98
N ASP A 176 12.93 19.97 -10.20
CA ASP A 176 11.49 19.99 -10.47
C ASP A 176 11.22 20.84 -11.74
N ARG A 177 9.99 20.77 -12.27
CA ARG A 177 9.60 21.64 -13.38
C ARG A 177 9.61 23.09 -12.91
N MET A 178 10.69 23.78 -13.23
CA MET A 178 10.75 25.24 -13.16
C MET A 178 9.86 25.79 -14.28
N GLY A 179 8.89 26.63 -13.90
CA GLY A 179 7.88 27.21 -14.79
C GLY A 179 8.38 28.38 -15.61
#